data_AF-N8RKG3-F1
#
_entry.id   AF-N8RKG3-F1
#
_cell.length_a   1.000
_cell.length_b   1.000
_cell.length_c   1.000
_cell.angle_alpha   90.00
_cell.angle_beta   90.00
_cell.angle_gamma   90.00
#
_symmetry.space_group_name_H-M   'P 1'
#
loop_
_entity.id
_entity.type
_entity.pdbx_description
1 polymer ?
#
loop_
_entity_poly.entity_id
_entity_poly.type
_entity_poly.pdbx_seq_one_letter_code
_entity_poly.pdbx_strand_id
1 'polypeptide(L)'
;MPCILACIPSHLLNWQGYKKMKRVDIKRRPLADTVLATLEAESKEYRELDGNGLYFRVKPDGKKAWLFRYKKASNDALNVCSMP
;
A
#
# COMPACT_ATOMS: atom_id res chain seq x y z
N MET A 1 -24.42 -7.46 41.22
CA MET A 1 -24.36 -7.72 39.77
C MET A 1 -22.98 -7.28 39.27
N PRO A 2 -22.05 -8.24 39.13
CA PRO A 2 -20.63 -8.00 39.01
C PRO A 2 -20.14 -8.02 37.55
N CYS A 3 -19.16 -7.17 37.27
CA CYS A 3 -17.91 -7.52 36.56
C CYS A 3 -18.00 -8.17 35.16
N ILE A 4 -18.45 -7.45 34.13
CA ILE A 4 -18.17 -7.83 32.72
C ILE A 4 -17.55 -6.66 31.94
N LEU A 5 -16.51 -6.02 32.49
CA LEU A 5 -15.73 -5.01 31.75
C LEU A 5 -14.21 -5.19 31.85
N ALA A 6 -13.73 -6.42 32.02
CA ALA A 6 -12.30 -6.71 32.06
C ALA A 6 -12.00 -8.05 31.38
N CYS A 7 -12.14 -8.12 30.06
CA CYS A 7 -11.56 -9.23 29.29
C CYS A 7 -11.18 -8.80 27.87
N ILE A 8 -10.59 -7.61 27.72
CA ILE A 8 -9.70 -7.37 26.58
C ILE A 8 -8.30 -7.76 27.10
N PRO A 9 -7.71 -8.87 26.65
CA PRO A 9 -6.38 -9.27 27.06
C PRO A 9 -5.41 -8.15 26.72
N SER A 10 -4.68 -7.66 27.72
CA SER A 10 -3.60 -6.66 27.58
C SER A 10 -2.48 -7.09 26.63
N HIS A 11 -2.51 -8.33 26.13
CA HIS A 11 -1.62 -8.87 25.10
C HIS A 11 -1.94 -8.36 23.68
N LEU A 12 -3.11 -7.74 23.43
CA LEU A 12 -3.44 -7.10 22.14
C LEU A 12 -2.85 -5.70 21.96
N LEU A 13 -2.18 -5.15 22.99
CA LEU A 13 -1.55 -3.83 22.96
C LEU A 13 -0.03 -3.91 22.83
N ASN A 14 0.50 -4.92 22.13
CA ASN A 14 1.87 -4.84 21.66
C ASN A 14 1.91 -5.03 20.14
N TRP A 15 1.66 -3.92 19.46
CA TRP A 15 1.89 -3.74 18.02
C TRP A 15 3.36 -3.35 17.75
N GLN A 16 4.32 -3.65 18.63
CA GLN A 16 5.75 -3.36 18.39
C GLN A 16 6.42 -4.38 17.45
N GLY A 17 5.69 -4.80 16.42
CA GLY A 17 6.23 -5.50 15.25
C GLY A 17 6.27 -4.64 13.98
N TYR A 18 5.81 -3.39 14.03
CA TYR A 18 5.86 -2.49 12.86
C TYR A 18 7.28 -2.00 12.61
N LYS A 19 8.11 -2.84 11.98
CA LYS A 19 9.32 -2.37 11.33
C LYS A 19 8.91 -1.62 10.07
N LYS A 20 9.12 -0.31 10.10
CA LYS A 20 9.03 0.52 8.91
C LYS A 20 10.05 0.04 7.87
N MET A 21 9.59 -0.27 6.66
CA MET A 21 10.42 -0.76 5.57
C MET A 21 10.87 0.39 4.68
N LYS A 22 12.17 0.40 4.36
CA LYS A 22 12.74 1.35 3.40
C LYS A 22 12.55 0.82 1.99
N ARG A 23 12.44 1.74 1.05
CA ARG A 23 12.32 1.45 -0.38
C ARG A 23 13.37 0.44 -0.90
N VAL A 24 14.62 0.60 -0.45
CA VAL A 24 15.78 -0.23 -0.87
C VAL A 24 15.70 -1.68 -0.39
N ASP A 25 14.85 -1.99 0.58
CA ASP A 25 14.73 -3.33 1.16
C ASP A 25 13.75 -4.23 0.38
N ILE A 26 13.08 -3.70 -0.66
CA ILE A 26 12.17 -4.45 -1.52
C ILE A 26 12.98 -5.42 -2.39
N LYS A 27 13.06 -6.68 -1.95
CA LYS A 27 13.81 -7.75 -2.65
C LYS A 27 12.94 -8.66 -3.53
N ARG A 28 11.61 -8.66 -3.35
CA ARG A 28 10.69 -9.59 -4.02
C ARG A 28 9.51 -8.86 -4.65
N ARG A 29 9.12 -9.32 -5.83
CA ARG A 29 7.90 -8.92 -6.55
C ARG A 29 7.09 -10.19 -6.88
N PRO A 30 5.75 -10.18 -6.80
CA PRO A 30 4.85 -9.06 -6.47
C PRO A 30 5.01 -8.58 -5.02
N LEU A 31 4.77 -7.28 -4.79
CA LEU A 31 4.84 -6.67 -3.47
C LEU A 31 3.83 -7.32 -2.52
N ALA A 32 4.30 -7.85 -1.39
CA ALA A 32 3.41 -8.37 -0.35
C ALA A 32 2.71 -7.22 0.38
N ASP A 33 1.46 -7.42 0.81
CA ASP A 33 0.65 -6.40 1.50
C ASP A 33 1.32 -5.86 2.77
N THR A 34 2.11 -6.69 3.45
CA THR A 34 2.90 -6.29 4.61
C THR A 34 3.97 -5.25 4.25
N VAL A 35 4.59 -5.37 3.07
CA VAL A 35 5.56 -4.39 2.55
C VAL A 35 4.86 -3.08 2.22
N LEU A 36 3.66 -3.14 1.62
CA LEU A 36 2.86 -1.95 1.31
C LEU A 36 2.45 -1.17 2.56
N ALA A 37 2.03 -1.88 3.61
CA ALA A 37 1.67 -1.28 4.90
C ALA A 37 2.89 -0.65 5.61
N THR A 38 4.05 -1.30 5.52
CA THR A 38 5.28 -0.90 6.22
C THR A 38 6.14 0.15 5.50
N LEU A 39 5.89 0.42 4.21
CA LEU A 39 6.64 1.43 3.44
C LEU A 39 6.59 2.82 4.09
N GLU A 40 7.76 3.42 4.30
CA GLU A 40 7.90 4.77 4.85
C GLU A 40 7.60 5.84 3.81
N ALA A 41 6.96 6.92 4.26
CA ALA A 41 6.92 8.16 3.49
C ALA A 41 8.29 8.83 3.57
N GLU A 42 8.89 9.05 2.40
CA GLU A 42 10.14 9.78 2.27
C GLU A 42 9.84 11.28 2.04
N SER A 43 10.82 12.15 2.24
CA SER A 43 10.67 13.60 2.00
C SER A 43 10.27 13.94 0.56
N LYS A 44 10.56 13.03 -0.37
CA LYS A 44 10.21 13.13 -1.79
C LYS A 44 9.19 12.06 -2.15
N GLU A 45 8.16 12.44 -2.91
CA GLU A 45 7.22 11.47 -3.50
C GLU A 45 8.01 10.45 -4.33
N TYR A 46 7.70 9.17 -4.12
CA TYR A 46 8.32 8.10 -4.88
C TYR A 46 7.33 7.09 -5.43
N ARG A 47 7.80 6.36 -6.43
CA ARG A 47 7.03 5.41 -7.22
C ARG A 47 7.84 4.15 -7.40
N GLU A 48 7.37 3.07 -6.82
CA GLU A 48 7.97 1.75 -6.98
C GLU A 48 7.23 0.95 -8.04
N LEU A 49 7.96 0.35 -8.99
CA LEU A 49 7.38 -0.51 -10.01
C LEU A 49 7.11 -1.89 -9.39
N ASP A 50 5.86 -2.32 -9.45
CA ASP A 50 5.44 -3.67 -9.04
C ASP A 50 5.42 -4.64 -10.25
N GLY A 51 4.96 -4.16 -11.41
CA GLY A 51 4.92 -4.93 -12.66
C GLY A 51 3.83 -4.43 -13.60
N ASN A 52 3.87 -4.81 -14.88
CA ASN A 52 2.81 -4.52 -15.88
C ASN A 52 2.33 -3.05 -15.95
N GLY A 53 3.21 -2.07 -15.69
CA GLY A 53 2.83 -0.66 -15.67
C GLY A 53 2.08 -0.21 -14.41
N LEU A 54 2.03 -1.06 -13.38
CA LEU A 54 1.54 -0.76 -12.05
C LEU A 54 2.68 -0.23 -11.18
N TYR A 55 2.43 0.94 -10.59
CA TYR A 55 3.34 1.66 -9.73
C TYR A 55 2.69 1.90 -8.37
N PHE A 56 3.44 1.66 -7.30
CA PHE A 56 3.04 2.03 -5.96
C PHE A 56 3.59 3.42 -5.63
N ARG A 57 2.70 4.41 -5.45
CA ARG A 57 3.07 5.77 -5.08
C ARG A 57 2.91 5.99 -3.59
N VAL A 58 3.95 6.53 -2.98
CA VAL A 58 3.94 6.99 -1.59
C VAL A 58 4.28 8.47 -1.57
N LYS A 59 3.36 9.27 -1.02
CA LYS A 59 3.55 10.70 -0.80
C LYS A 59 4.30 10.96 0.50
N PRO A 60 5.02 12.10 0.62
CA PRO A 60 5.61 12.54 1.88
C PRO A 60 4.57 12.70 3.00
N ASP A 61 3.31 12.98 2.65
CA ASP A 61 2.19 13.09 3.59
C ASP A 61 1.77 11.75 4.22
N GLY A 62 2.44 10.63 3.89
CA GLY A 62 2.04 9.29 4.35
C GLY A 62 0.93 8.63 3.51
N LYS A 63 0.32 9.38 2.57
CA LYS A 63 -0.70 8.85 1.67
C LYS A 63 -0.10 7.88 0.66
N LYS A 64 -0.70 6.71 0.53
CA LYS A 64 -0.29 5.65 -0.41
C LYS A 64 -1.37 5.44 -1.46
N ALA A 65 -0.99 5.24 -2.71
CA ALA A 65 -1.93 5.01 -3.81
C ALA A 65 -1.27 4.19 -4.92
N TRP A 66 -2.08 3.39 -5.60
CA TRP A 66 -1.66 2.72 -6.83
C TRP A 66 -1.81 3.66 -8.03
N LEU A 67 -0.80 3.66 -8.92
CA LEU A 67 -0.89 4.25 -10.25
C LEU A 67 -0.74 3.15 -11.29
N PHE A 68 -1.76 2.98 -12.10
CA PHE A 68 -1.69 2.14 -13.28
C PHE A 68 -1.52 3.01 -14.52
N ARG A 69 -0.42 2.81 -15.24
CA ARG A 69 -0.19 3.46 -16.54
C ARG A 69 -0.42 2.44 -17.64
N TYR A 70 -1.47 2.66 -18.41
CA TYR A 70 -1.73 1.91 -19.63
C TYR A 70 -1.62 2.83 -20.85
N LYS A 71 -1.19 2.25 -21.97
CA LYS A 71 -1.32 2.89 -23.28
C LYS A 71 -2.64 2.43 -23.85
N LYS A 72 -3.54 3.37 -24.16
CA LYS A 72 -4.71 3.07 -24.95
C LYS A 72 -4.21 2.68 -26.35
N ALA A 73 -4.58 1.50 -26.84
CA ALA A 73 -4.36 1.18 -28.24
C ALA A 73 -5.13 2.23 -29.07
N SER A 74 -4.40 2.98 -29.89
CA SER A 74 -5.00 3.87 -30.88
C SER A 74 -5.61 2.98 -31.95
N ASN A 75 -6.84 2.54 -31.74
CA ASN A 75 -7.81 2.30 -32.80
C ASN A 75 -9.20 2.42 -32.19
N ASP A 76 -9.76 3.61 -32.43
CA ASP A 76 -11.17 3.94 -32.52
C ASP A 76 -12.04 3.79 -31.26
N ALA A 77 -13.01 4.69 -31.20
CA ALA A 77 -14.11 4.73 -30.24
C ALA A 77 -14.51 3.31 -29.82
N LEU A 78 -14.52 2.99 -28.53
CA LEU A 78 -15.59 3.39 -27.64
C LEU A 78 -15.09 3.40 -26.20
N ASN A 79 -15.71 4.27 -25.42
CA ASN A 79 -15.52 4.42 -23.99
C ASN A 79 -15.78 3.09 -23.27
N VAL A 80 -14.71 2.40 -22.88
CA VAL A 80 -14.78 1.31 -21.89
C VAL A 80 -13.94 1.72 -20.69
N CYS A 81 -14.42 2.74 -20.00
CA CYS A 81 -14.12 2.99 -18.59
C CYS A 81 -15.45 3.26 -17.88
N SER A 82 -16.42 2.36 -18.10
CA SER A 82 -17.45 2.07 -17.10
C SER A 82 -16.92 0.88 -16.31
N MET A 83 -16.30 1.14 -15.17
CA MET A 83 -16.17 0.13 -14.13
C MET A 83 -17.33 0.39 -13.15
N PRO A 84 -18.09 -0.64 -12.71
CA PRO A 84 -19.09 -0.47 -11.67
C PRO A 84 -18.49 0.03 -10.34
#